data_AF-A0A849WW97-F1
#
_entry.id   AF-A0A849WW97-F1
#
_cell.length_a   1.000
_cell.length_b   1.000
_cell.length_c   1.000
_cell.angle_alpha   90.00
_cell.angle_beta   90.00
_cell.angle_gamma   90.00
#
_symmetry.space_group_name_H-M   'P 1'
#
loop_
_entity.id
_entity.type
_entity.pdbx_description
1 polymer ?
#
loop_
_entity_poly.entity_id
_entity_poly.type
_entity_poly.pdbx_seq_one_letter_code
_entity_poly.pdbx_strand_id
1 'polypeptide(L)'
;MNLASRTIAALLLSFPVLAPASNEAGFTAGNDFQAVWLDGEISLNCQDSATGRSDFAVLRCEREVLDPAEFTRFKGPQVEADEVVLTATREDGSTREKSGGYDGTEGRSTGSFNLWISTLFQRPLLKMGRNVIAWALSKEGKTVAEGKFDATVTQGPDRQCRYRRTYFSSNINDCATGGSFCDRYFQDENWCL
;
A
#
# COMPACT_ATOMS: atom_id res chain seq x y z
N MET A 1 76.68 6.07 -28.74
CA MET A 1 75.54 6.61 -27.97
C MET A 1 74.28 6.05 -28.59
N ASN A 2 73.54 5.16 -27.92
CA ASN A 2 72.16 4.78 -28.25
C ASN A 2 71.61 3.92 -27.09
N LEU A 3 70.83 4.52 -26.19
CA LEU A 3 70.04 3.82 -25.18
C LEU A 3 68.59 3.77 -25.68
N ALA A 4 68.11 2.58 -25.99
CA ALA A 4 66.70 2.33 -26.29
C ALA A 4 65.92 2.11 -25.00
N SER A 5 65.09 3.09 -24.64
CA SER A 5 64.16 3.03 -23.50
C SER A 5 62.95 2.17 -23.86
N ARG A 6 62.72 1.10 -23.10
CA ARG A 6 61.54 0.23 -23.25
C ARG A 6 60.47 0.65 -22.24
N THR A 7 59.41 1.27 -22.73
CA THR A 7 58.24 1.63 -21.95
C THR A 7 57.35 0.39 -21.79
N ILE A 8 57.21 -0.10 -20.56
CA ILE A 8 56.28 -1.19 -20.21
C ILE A 8 54.92 -0.54 -19.91
N ALA A 9 53.95 -0.73 -20.80
CA ALA A 9 52.57 -0.29 -20.59
C ALA A 9 51.87 -1.30 -19.66
N ALA A 10 51.59 -0.89 -18.43
CA ALA A 10 50.80 -1.66 -17.47
C ALA A 10 49.31 -1.55 -17.83
N LEU A 11 48.72 -2.66 -18.29
CA LEU A 11 47.31 -2.76 -18.64
C LEU A 11 46.49 -2.96 -17.36
N LEU A 12 45.85 -1.90 -16.86
CA LEU A 12 44.96 -1.95 -15.69
C LEU A 12 43.61 -2.59 -16.09
N LEU A 13 43.43 -3.86 -15.73
CA LEU A 13 42.14 -4.57 -15.82
C LEU A 13 41.18 -4.02 -14.75
N SER A 14 40.29 -3.12 -15.17
CA SER A 14 39.18 -2.64 -14.35
C SER A 14 38.09 -3.72 -14.25
N PHE A 15 38.10 -4.49 -13.15
CA PHE A 15 36.99 -5.38 -12.81
C PHE A 15 35.80 -4.55 -12.31
N PRO A 16 34.61 -4.66 -12.93
CA PRO A 16 33.40 -4.02 -12.40
C PRO A 16 33.06 -4.63 -11.04
N VAL A 17 33.05 -3.80 -10.00
CA VAL A 17 32.57 -4.18 -8.67
C VAL A 17 31.05 -4.35 -8.78
N LEU A 18 30.59 -5.59 -8.83
CA LEU A 18 29.17 -5.92 -8.64
C LEU A 18 28.82 -5.59 -7.18
N ALA A 19 28.16 -4.45 -6.96
CA ALA A 19 27.54 -4.17 -5.68
C ALA A 19 26.46 -5.24 -5.41
N PRO A 20 26.40 -5.83 -4.20
CA PRO A 20 25.31 -6.73 -3.86
C PRO A 20 24.00 -5.99 -4.00
N ALA A 21 22.99 -6.63 -4.60
CA ALA A 21 21.64 -6.13 -4.60
C ALA A 21 21.21 -5.98 -3.13
N SER A 22 21.24 -4.76 -2.60
CA SER A 22 20.64 -4.49 -1.30
C SER A 22 19.17 -4.80 -1.44
N ASN A 23 18.68 -5.82 -0.72
CA ASN A 23 17.26 -6.00 -0.50
C ASN A 23 16.78 -4.77 0.28
N GLU A 24 16.39 -3.73 -0.44
CA GLU A 24 15.93 -2.48 0.14
C GLU A 24 14.66 -2.76 0.94
N ALA A 25 14.68 -2.34 2.20
CA ALA A 25 13.50 -2.44 3.04
C ALA A 25 12.41 -1.52 2.50
N GLY A 26 11.15 -1.97 2.57
CA GLY A 26 10.05 -1.22 1.99
C GLY A 26 8.74 -1.96 2.10
N PHE A 27 7.76 -1.52 1.34
CA PHE A 27 6.50 -2.25 1.20
C PHE A 27 6.54 -3.21 0.02
N THR A 28 5.87 -4.37 0.14
CA THR A 28 5.78 -5.33 -0.97
C THR A 28 5.08 -4.79 -2.21
N ALA A 29 4.24 -3.77 -2.06
CA ALA A 29 3.55 -3.09 -3.16
C ALA A 29 4.38 -1.94 -3.79
N GLY A 30 5.60 -1.69 -3.32
CA GLY A 30 6.41 -0.53 -3.69
C GLY A 30 6.28 0.61 -2.67
N ASN A 31 7.14 1.63 -2.79
CA ASN A 31 7.19 2.75 -1.85
C ASN A 31 6.55 4.04 -2.41
N ASP A 32 6.16 4.03 -3.69
CA ASP A 32 5.51 5.14 -4.36
C ASP A 32 4.04 4.80 -4.60
N PHE A 33 3.16 5.65 -4.07
CA PHE A 33 1.73 5.46 -4.12
C PHE A 33 1.02 6.68 -4.71
N GLN A 34 -0.18 6.43 -5.21
CA GLN A 34 -1.09 7.47 -5.69
C GLN A 34 -2.40 7.39 -4.93
N ALA A 35 -2.84 8.50 -4.34
CA ALA A 35 -4.23 8.64 -3.92
C ALA A 35 -5.07 8.96 -5.16
N VAL A 36 -6.06 8.13 -5.44
CA VAL A 36 -6.86 8.19 -6.65
C VAL A 36 -8.32 8.34 -6.27
N TRP A 37 -8.99 9.34 -6.83
CA TRP A 37 -10.44 9.48 -6.70
C TRP A 37 -11.14 8.56 -7.71
N LEU A 38 -12.02 7.70 -7.21
CA LEU A 38 -12.88 6.83 -8.01
C LEU A 38 -14.29 7.38 -8.06
N ASP A 39 -14.89 7.34 -9.24
CA ASP A 39 -16.28 7.75 -9.49
C ASP A 39 -17.02 6.68 -10.31
N GLY A 40 -18.32 6.51 -10.02
CA GLY A 40 -19.21 5.75 -10.88
C GLY A 40 -20.64 5.73 -10.33
N GLU A 41 -21.47 4.86 -10.90
CA GLU A 41 -22.89 4.81 -10.55
C GLU A 41 -23.38 3.37 -10.49
N ILE A 42 -24.32 3.10 -9.58
CA ILE A 42 -24.98 1.81 -9.44
C ILE A 42 -26.50 1.97 -9.50
N SER A 43 -27.18 0.89 -9.85
CA SER A 43 -28.61 0.72 -9.66
C SER A 43 -28.86 -0.31 -8.58
N LEU A 44 -29.72 -0.02 -7.61
CA LEU A 44 -30.00 -0.89 -6.49
C LEU A 44 -31.51 -1.17 -6.42
N ASN A 45 -31.86 -2.45 -6.47
CA ASN A 45 -33.23 -2.91 -6.21
C ASN A 45 -33.29 -3.43 -4.78
N CYS A 46 -34.14 -2.86 -3.94
CA CYS A 46 -34.30 -3.29 -2.56
C CYS A 46 -35.67 -3.91 -2.36
N GLN A 47 -35.75 -5.05 -1.70
CA GLN A 47 -37.00 -5.71 -1.39
C GLN A 47 -37.00 -6.20 0.05
N ASP A 48 -37.96 -5.74 0.84
CA ASP A 48 -38.19 -6.27 2.18
C ASP A 48 -39.06 -7.53 2.06
N SER A 49 -38.46 -8.69 2.37
CA SER A 49 -39.16 -9.98 2.28
C SER A 49 -40.24 -10.16 3.34
N ALA A 50 -40.20 -9.43 4.45
CA ALA A 50 -41.19 -9.52 5.51
C ALA A 50 -42.44 -8.69 5.19
N THR A 51 -42.27 -7.54 4.54
CA THR A 51 -43.40 -6.64 4.21
C THR A 51 -43.82 -6.69 2.75
N GLY A 52 -43.04 -7.33 1.87
CA GLY A 52 -43.26 -7.36 0.43
C GLY A 52 -42.99 -6.02 -0.27
N ARG A 53 -42.50 -5.02 0.45
CA ARG A 53 -42.19 -3.70 -0.10
C ARG A 53 -40.97 -3.77 -1.00
N SER A 54 -40.99 -3.04 -2.10
CA SER A 54 -39.84 -2.87 -2.98
C SER A 54 -39.54 -1.39 -3.20
N ASP A 55 -38.27 -1.11 -3.48
CA ASP A 55 -37.77 0.21 -3.82
C ASP A 55 -36.64 0.09 -4.84
N PHE A 56 -36.36 1.19 -5.53
CA PHE A 56 -35.30 1.29 -6.52
C PHE A 56 -34.56 2.62 -6.38
N ALA A 57 -33.24 2.54 -6.33
CA ALA A 57 -32.37 3.71 -6.26
C ALA A 57 -31.28 3.66 -7.34
N VAL A 58 -30.92 4.84 -7.83
CA VAL A 58 -29.71 5.06 -8.60
C VAL A 58 -28.78 5.88 -7.72
N LEU A 59 -27.61 5.33 -7.42
CA LEU A 59 -26.70 5.90 -6.44
C LEU A 59 -25.35 6.18 -7.10
N ARG A 60 -24.84 7.39 -6.87
CA ARG A 60 -23.49 7.75 -7.25
C ARG A 60 -22.52 7.22 -6.19
N CYS A 61 -21.47 6.57 -6.65
CA CYS A 61 -20.42 6.03 -5.81
C CYS A 61 -19.15 6.84 -6.02
N GLU A 62 -18.57 7.29 -4.92
CA GLU A 62 -17.33 8.06 -4.91
C GLU A 62 -16.43 7.54 -3.79
N ARG A 63 -15.14 7.39 -4.05
CA ARG A 63 -14.17 6.94 -3.05
C ARG A 63 -12.75 7.34 -3.42
N GLU A 64 -11.96 7.77 -2.45
CA GLU A 64 -10.51 7.83 -2.58
C GLU A 64 -9.87 6.50 -2.20
N VAL A 65 -8.95 6.00 -3.03
CA VAL A 65 -8.18 4.77 -2.78
C VAL A 65 -6.68 5.04 -2.89
N LEU A 66 -5.86 4.16 -2.31
CA LEU A 66 -4.41 4.18 -2.49
C LEU A 66 -3.97 3.11 -3.48
N ASP A 67 -3.40 3.54 -4.60
CA ASP A 67 -2.83 2.70 -5.66
C ASP A 67 -1.31 2.55 -5.43
N PRO A 68 -0.73 1.35 -5.52
CA PRO A 68 -1.35 0.08 -5.91
C PRO A 68 -2.07 -0.69 -4.80
N ALA A 69 -1.94 -0.28 -3.53
CA ALA A 69 -2.61 -0.97 -2.43
C ALA A 69 -2.82 -0.12 -1.18
N GLU A 70 -4.03 -0.19 -0.60
CA GLU A 70 -4.35 0.40 0.71
C GLU A 70 -3.77 -0.40 1.89
N PHE A 71 -3.42 -1.67 1.66
CA PHE A 71 -2.78 -2.56 2.63
C PHE A 71 -1.65 -3.33 1.96
N THR A 72 -0.51 -3.44 2.63
CA THR A 72 0.63 -4.19 2.10
C THR A 72 1.49 -4.72 3.24
N ARG A 73 2.31 -5.74 2.95
CA ARG A 73 3.31 -6.23 3.89
C ARG A 73 4.54 -5.35 3.86
N PHE A 74 5.25 -5.33 4.98
CA PHE A 74 6.63 -4.86 5.03
C PHE A 74 7.55 -5.97 4.49
N LYS A 75 8.55 -5.59 3.70
CA LYS A 75 9.65 -6.44 3.25
C LYS A 75 10.94 -5.86 3.81
N GLY A 76 11.76 -6.70 4.43
CA GLY A 76 13.02 -6.31 5.06
C GLY A 76 14.09 -7.39 4.89
N PRO A 77 15.17 -7.36 5.71
CA PRO A 77 16.21 -8.37 5.67
C PRO A 77 15.75 -9.72 6.23
N GLN A 78 16.34 -10.81 5.72
CA GLN A 78 16.20 -12.14 6.32
C GLN A 78 17.08 -12.22 7.57
N VAL A 79 16.45 -12.07 8.74
CA VAL A 79 17.11 -12.08 10.06
C VAL A 79 16.18 -12.78 11.05
N GLU A 80 16.73 -13.43 12.06
CA GLU A 80 15.94 -14.06 13.13
C GLU A 80 15.20 -12.99 13.93
N ALA A 81 13.95 -12.72 13.56
CA ALA A 81 13.02 -11.80 14.19
C ALA A 81 11.62 -12.42 14.17
N ASP A 82 10.79 -12.05 15.14
CA ASP A 82 9.39 -12.46 15.27
C ASP A 82 8.40 -11.28 15.19
N GLU A 83 8.90 -10.05 15.27
CA GLU A 83 8.11 -8.83 15.23
C GLU A 83 8.78 -7.74 14.39
N VAL A 84 7.96 -6.90 13.77
CA VAL A 84 8.35 -5.65 13.13
C VAL A 84 7.49 -4.51 13.67
N VAL A 85 8.14 -3.39 13.97
CA VAL A 85 7.50 -2.11 14.28
C VAL A 85 7.82 -1.13 13.16
N LEU A 86 6.80 -0.44 12.65
CA LEU A 86 6.91 0.62 11.66
C LEU A 86 6.45 1.94 12.27
N THR A 87 7.30 2.94 12.23
CA THR A 87 7.00 4.31 12.68
C THR A 87 7.13 5.27 11.51
N ALA A 88 6.00 5.77 11.02
CA ALA A 88 5.96 6.81 10.01
C ALA A 88 6.12 8.19 10.65
N THR A 89 7.06 8.99 10.15
CA THR A 89 7.13 10.45 10.38
C THR A 89 6.72 11.14 9.09
N ARG A 90 5.62 11.88 9.13
CA ARG A 90 5.02 12.50 7.95
C ARG A 90 5.59 13.89 7.70
N GLU A 91 5.33 14.41 6.50
CA GLU A 91 5.74 15.77 6.10
C GLU A 91 5.24 16.86 7.05
N ASP A 92 4.04 16.68 7.63
CA ASP A 92 3.49 17.59 8.65
C ASP A 92 4.07 17.40 10.07
N GLY A 93 5.06 16.52 10.22
CA GLY A 93 5.70 16.17 11.49
C GLY A 93 4.90 15.21 12.36
N SER A 94 3.65 14.86 12.00
CA SER A 94 2.88 13.89 12.76
C SER A 94 3.42 12.48 12.59
N THR A 95 3.31 11.68 13.65
CA THR A 95 3.82 10.30 13.66
C THR A 95 2.70 9.28 13.74
N ARG A 96 2.92 8.10 13.15
CA ARG A 96 2.06 6.92 13.35
C ARG A 96 2.90 5.68 13.49
N GLU A 97 2.45 4.79 14.35
CA GLU A 97 3.09 3.52 14.59
C GLU A 97 2.14 2.37 14.28
N LYS A 98 2.70 1.29 13.74
CA LYS A 98 2.04 0.00 13.61
C LYS A 98 3.06 -1.10 13.88
N SER A 99 2.65 -2.15 14.58
CA SER A 99 3.46 -3.35 14.77
C SER A 99 2.74 -4.59 14.26
N GLY A 100 3.49 -5.65 14.02
CA GLY A 100 2.96 -6.94 13.58
C GLY A 100 4.04 -8.01 13.58
N GLY A 101 3.64 -9.26 13.37
CA GLY A 101 4.59 -10.36 13.30
C GLY A 101 5.53 -10.25 12.08
N TYR A 102 6.72 -10.80 12.21
CA TYR A 102 7.72 -10.88 11.16
C TYR A 102 8.14 -12.33 10.90
N ASP A 103 8.21 -12.72 9.64
CA ASP A 103 8.81 -13.97 9.22
C ASP A 103 10.26 -13.69 8.82
N GLY A 104 11.18 -14.01 9.73
CA GLY A 104 12.62 -13.86 9.53
C GLY A 104 13.19 -14.68 8.37
N THR A 105 12.55 -15.79 8.02
CA THR A 105 12.99 -16.67 6.93
C THR A 105 12.56 -16.08 5.59
N GLU A 106 11.33 -15.58 5.48
CA GLU A 106 10.82 -14.94 4.27
C GLU A 106 11.30 -13.48 4.11
N GLY A 107 11.76 -12.84 5.19
CA GLY A 107 12.19 -11.43 5.19
C GLY A 107 11.02 -10.47 5.01
N ARG A 108 9.86 -10.76 5.63
CA ARG A 108 8.65 -9.91 5.51
C ARG A 108 7.73 -10.04 6.71
N SER A 109 6.81 -9.08 6.87
CA SER A 109 5.75 -9.18 7.87
C SER A 109 4.79 -10.33 7.56
N THR A 110 4.28 -10.97 8.61
CA THR A 110 3.30 -12.07 8.50
C THR A 110 1.93 -11.55 8.05
N GLY A 111 1.56 -10.35 8.49
CA GLY A 111 0.34 -9.64 8.12
C GLY A 111 0.59 -8.35 7.33
N SER A 112 -0.47 -7.79 6.76
CA SER A 112 -0.44 -6.51 6.05
C SER A 112 -0.71 -5.33 6.99
N PHE A 113 -0.09 -4.20 6.70
CA PHE A 113 -0.31 -2.94 7.40
C PHE A 113 -1.31 -2.06 6.64
N ASN A 114 -2.20 -1.40 7.38
CA ASN A 114 -3.10 -0.38 6.84
C ASN A 114 -2.28 0.88 6.45
N LEU A 115 -2.21 1.19 5.16
CA LEU A 115 -1.51 2.36 4.66
C LEU A 115 -2.41 3.59 4.53
N TRP A 116 -3.68 3.43 4.16
CA TRP A 116 -4.56 4.55 3.75
C TRP A 116 -5.94 4.62 4.41
N ILE A 117 -6.49 3.48 4.83
CA ILE A 117 -7.85 3.43 5.39
C ILE A 117 -7.91 4.18 6.73
N SER A 118 -8.79 5.18 6.80
CA SER A 118 -9.09 5.94 8.01
C SER A 118 -10.50 5.64 8.49
N THR A 119 -10.62 5.02 9.66
CA THR A 119 -11.90 4.77 10.33
C THR A 119 -11.88 5.34 11.75
N LEU A 120 -12.97 5.16 12.49
CA LEU A 120 -13.03 5.56 13.90
C LEU A 120 -11.96 4.86 14.75
N PHE A 121 -11.67 3.60 14.44
CA PHE A 121 -10.76 2.75 15.23
C PHE A 121 -9.39 2.54 14.58
N GLN A 122 -9.26 2.84 13.29
CA GLN A 122 -8.02 2.63 12.56
C GLN A 122 -7.52 3.93 11.95
N ARG A 123 -6.25 4.24 12.18
CA ARG A 123 -5.56 5.33 11.51
C ARG A 123 -4.59 4.77 10.47
N PRO A 124 -4.50 5.40 9.28
CA PRO A 124 -3.56 4.99 8.25
C PRO A 124 -2.13 5.22 8.72
N LEU A 125 -1.19 4.44 8.18
CA LEU A 125 0.24 4.66 8.39
C LEU A 125 0.72 5.86 7.56
N LEU A 126 0.33 5.94 6.30
CA LEU A 126 0.74 6.99 5.38
C LEU A 126 -0.20 8.19 5.40
N LYS A 127 0.23 9.28 4.77
CA LYS A 127 -0.53 10.47 4.41
C LYS A 127 0.02 11.02 3.09
N MET A 128 -0.75 11.88 2.43
CA MET A 128 -0.28 12.63 1.25
C MET A 128 1.09 13.28 1.52
N GLY A 129 1.97 13.26 0.52
CA GLY A 129 3.35 13.76 0.60
C GLY A 129 4.37 12.69 0.98
N ARG A 130 5.53 13.13 1.48
CA ARG A 130 6.62 12.26 1.91
C ARG A 130 6.38 11.71 3.32
N ASN A 131 6.61 10.41 3.50
CA ASN A 131 6.51 9.71 4.77
C ASN A 131 7.83 8.97 5.01
N VAL A 132 8.59 9.37 6.03
CA VAL A 132 9.81 8.67 6.44
C VAL A 132 9.41 7.51 7.33
N ILE A 133 9.63 6.27 6.88
CA ILE A 133 9.28 5.06 7.62
C ILE A 133 10.53 4.53 8.31
N ALA A 134 10.57 4.65 9.64
CA ALA A 134 11.52 3.92 10.47
C ALA A 134 10.97 2.53 10.77
N TRP A 135 11.82 1.51 10.70
CA TRP A 135 11.46 0.15 11.04
C TRP A 135 12.44 -0.45 12.04
N ALA A 136 11.92 -1.28 12.94
CA ALA A 136 12.70 -2.07 13.87
C ALA A 136 12.18 -3.51 13.86
N LEU A 137 13.10 -4.47 13.76
CA LEU A 137 12.83 -5.89 13.87
C LEU A 137 13.27 -6.36 15.25
N SER A 138 12.42 -7.11 15.94
CA SER A 138 12.71 -7.66 17.26
C SER A 138 12.59 -9.18 17.28
N LYS A 139 13.35 -9.78 18.20
CA LYS A 139 13.25 -11.19 18.60
C LYS A 139 13.12 -11.24 20.11
N GLU A 140 12.04 -11.82 20.62
CA GLU A 140 11.79 -11.91 22.07
C GLU A 140 11.93 -10.53 22.77
N GLY A 141 11.43 -9.47 22.11
CA GLY A 141 11.46 -8.09 22.61
C GLY A 141 12.81 -7.37 22.48
N LYS A 142 13.85 -7.98 21.90
CA LYS A 142 15.14 -7.34 21.65
C LYS A 142 15.28 -6.95 20.18
N THR A 143 15.61 -5.69 19.89
CA THR A 143 15.88 -5.24 18.52
C THR A 143 17.09 -5.95 17.94
N VAL A 144 16.91 -6.58 16.78
CA VAL A 144 17.97 -7.30 16.05
C VAL A 144 18.38 -6.60 14.76
N ALA A 145 17.50 -5.76 14.20
CA ALA A 145 17.82 -4.94 13.03
C ALA A 145 16.91 -3.70 13.00
N GLU A 146 17.39 -2.63 12.40
CA GLU A 146 16.63 -1.40 12.22
C GLU A 146 17.08 -0.66 10.95
N GLY A 147 16.23 0.24 10.47
CA GLY A 147 16.55 1.05 9.32
C GLY A 147 15.43 2.04 8.98
N LYS A 148 15.57 2.68 7.82
CA LYS A 148 14.60 3.65 7.31
C LYS A 148 14.44 3.51 5.80
N PHE A 149 13.25 3.85 5.31
CA PHE A 149 12.99 4.08 3.90
C PHE A 149 11.95 5.20 3.74
N ASP A 150 11.90 5.81 2.56
CA ASP A 150 10.90 6.82 2.23
C ASP A 150 9.72 6.16 1.50
N ALA A 151 8.50 6.51 1.90
CA ALA A 151 7.29 6.21 1.16
C ALA A 151 6.60 7.51 0.74
N THR A 152 6.29 7.64 -0.54
CA THR A 152 5.70 8.85 -1.12
C THR A 152 4.28 8.57 -1.53
N VAL A 153 3.36 9.46 -1.15
CA VAL A 153 2.00 9.46 -1.68
C VAL A 153 1.80 10.74 -2.48
N THR A 154 1.37 10.60 -3.73
CA THR A 154 1.04 11.71 -4.62
C THR A 154 -0.42 11.66 -5.04
N GLN A 155 -0.96 12.77 -5.55
CA GLN A 155 -2.28 12.74 -6.18
C GLN A 155 -2.17 12.04 -7.54
N GLY A 156 -2.93 10.96 -7.72
CA GLY A 156 -3.12 10.30 -9.00
C GLY A 156 -4.25 10.92 -9.82
N PRO A 157 -4.35 10.57 -11.11
CA PRO A 157 -5.48 10.97 -11.94
C PRO A 157 -6.75 10.27 -11.48
N ASP A 158 -7.86 10.99 -11.42
CA ASP A 158 -9.18 10.43 -11.11
C ASP A 158 -9.54 9.32 -12.11
N ARG A 159 -10.23 8.28 -11.63
CA ARG A 159 -10.71 7.16 -12.46
C ARG A 159 -12.22 7.07 -12.39
N GLN A 160 -12.84 6.99 -13.57
CA GLN A 160 -14.26 6.74 -13.70
C GLN A 160 -14.49 5.28 -14.09
N CYS A 161 -15.21 4.53 -13.25
CA CYS A 161 -15.62 3.18 -13.58
C CYS A 161 -16.66 3.19 -14.71
N ARG A 162 -16.52 2.27 -15.66
CA ARG A 162 -17.19 2.36 -16.97
C ARG A 162 -18.65 1.94 -16.96
N TYR A 163 -18.98 0.89 -16.20
CA TYR A 163 -20.28 0.24 -16.32
C TYR A 163 -21.12 0.45 -15.08
N ARG A 164 -22.35 0.95 -15.27
CA ARG A 164 -23.34 0.93 -14.20
C ARG A 164 -23.70 -0.51 -13.87
N ARG A 165 -23.48 -0.94 -12.62
CA ARG A 165 -23.86 -2.27 -12.14
C ARG A 165 -25.22 -2.23 -11.46
N THR A 166 -25.96 -3.34 -11.56
CA THR A 166 -27.23 -3.52 -10.84
C THR A 166 -27.04 -4.52 -9.70
N TYR A 167 -27.46 -4.14 -8.51
CA TYR A 167 -27.43 -4.97 -7.31
C TYR A 167 -28.84 -5.18 -6.75
N PHE A 168 -28.97 -6.21 -5.90
CA PHE A 168 -30.20 -6.55 -5.19
C PHE A 168 -29.93 -6.61 -3.69
N SER A 169 -30.80 -5.99 -2.90
CA SER A 169 -30.79 -6.08 -1.44
C SER A 169 -32.11 -6.59 -0.90
N SER A 170 -32.06 -7.38 0.17
CA SER A 170 -33.24 -7.78 0.95
C SER A 170 -33.60 -6.76 2.06
N ASN A 171 -32.91 -5.61 2.11
CA ASN A 171 -33.13 -4.55 3.09
C ASN A 171 -33.52 -3.26 2.36
N ILE A 172 -34.73 -2.77 2.61
CA ILE A 172 -35.25 -1.56 1.95
C ILE A 172 -34.43 -0.30 2.28
N ASN A 173 -33.77 -0.26 3.44
CA ASN A 173 -32.96 0.89 3.85
C ASN A 173 -31.65 1.03 3.05
N ASP A 174 -31.23 -0.02 2.33
CA ASP A 174 -30.01 0.04 1.52
C ASP A 174 -30.18 0.98 0.32
N CYS A 175 -31.40 1.12 -0.19
CA CYS A 175 -31.73 2.07 -1.27
C CYS A 175 -31.58 3.53 -0.84
N ALA A 176 -31.63 3.82 0.47
CA ALA A 176 -31.40 5.16 1.00
C ALA A 176 -29.92 5.46 1.25
N THR A 177 -29.09 4.45 1.51
CA THR A 177 -27.73 4.65 2.04
C THR A 177 -26.62 4.17 1.12
N GLY A 178 -26.83 3.12 0.31
CA GLY A 178 -25.93 2.68 -0.77
C GLY A 178 -24.52 2.20 -0.41
N GLY A 179 -24.04 2.48 0.80
CA GLY A 179 -22.61 2.54 1.09
C GLY A 179 -21.84 1.23 0.82
N SER A 180 -22.33 0.10 1.32
CA SER A 180 -21.67 -1.20 1.14
C SER A 180 -21.69 -1.68 -0.32
N PHE A 181 -22.64 -1.23 -1.13
CA PHE A 181 -22.73 -1.58 -2.55
C PHE A 181 -21.74 -0.78 -3.39
N CYS A 182 -21.36 0.44 -2.98
CA CYS A 182 -20.33 1.21 -3.66
C CYS A 182 -18.94 0.57 -3.54
N ASP A 183 -18.59 0.05 -2.35
CA ASP A 183 -17.32 -0.67 -2.16
C ASP A 183 -17.27 -1.95 -3.00
N ARG A 184 -18.37 -2.71 -3.01
CA ARG A 184 -18.50 -3.89 -3.87
C ARG A 184 -18.40 -3.53 -5.35
N TYR A 185 -19.02 -2.43 -5.76
CA TYR A 185 -18.97 -1.95 -7.14
C TYR A 185 -17.55 -1.67 -7.61
N PHE A 186 -16.76 -0.93 -6.83
CA PHE A 186 -15.37 -0.68 -7.19
C PHE A 186 -14.55 -1.97 -7.24
N GLN A 187 -14.81 -2.95 -6.35
CA GLN A 187 -14.15 -4.26 -6.42
C GLN A 187 -14.54 -5.05 -7.69
N ASP A 188 -15.83 -5.07 -8.04
CA ASP A 188 -16.35 -5.75 -9.23
C ASP A 188 -15.79 -5.15 -10.53
N GLU A 189 -15.52 -3.84 -10.54
CA GLU A 189 -14.87 -3.11 -11.65
C GLU A 189 -13.34 -3.05 -11.51
N ASN A 190 -12.74 -3.90 -10.68
CA ASN A 190 -11.29 -3.99 -10.46
C ASN A 190 -10.64 -2.61 -10.18
N TRP A 191 -11.27 -1.82 -9.32
CA TRP A 191 -10.85 -0.48 -8.92
C TRP A 191 -10.70 0.50 -10.10
N CYS A 192 -11.55 0.32 -11.12
CA CYS A 192 -11.58 1.11 -12.36
C CYS A 192 -10.26 1.08 -13.15
N LEU A 193 -9.52 -0.04 -13.08
CA LEU A 193 -8.28 -0.30 -13.84
C LEU A 193 -8.55 -0.71 -15.30
#